data_AF-A0A5N0GC49-F1
#
_entry.id   AF-A0A5N0GC49-F1
#
_cell.length_a   1.000
_cell.length_b   1.000
_cell.length_c   1.000
_cell.angle_alpha   90.00
_cell.angle_beta   90.00
_cell.angle_gamma   90.00
#
_symmetry.space_group_name_H-M   'P 1'
#
loop_
_entity.id
_entity.type
_entity.pdbx_description
1 polymer ?
#
loop_
_entity_poly.entity_id
_entity_poly.type
_entity_poly.pdbx_seq_one_letter_code
_entity_poly.pdbx_strand_id
1 'polypeptide(L)'
;MEKSPGKRGRSTLRFLDGPHGALLLGPVGVGKTHLATTLGHIAVRRRIPTLMLRADAMFKRLKASRLDNSTEAEMRRLAQIRLLIIDDFALQPMDATATADFYELVVARHQRASTVLTSNRSPDEWLAIMTDPLLAQSAVDRLTSTAHELVIEGQSYRRRQKPSVDTSPATADHPQ
;
A
#
# COMPACT_ATOMS: atom_id res chain seq x y z
N MET A 1 -18.44 41.23 1.87
CA MET A 1 -17.72 40.35 0.93
C MET A 1 -16.29 40.27 1.39
N GLU A 2 -15.92 39.22 2.12
CA GLU A 2 -14.56 39.01 2.61
C GLU A 2 -14.06 37.68 2.03
N LYS A 3 -12.98 37.76 1.26
CA LYS A 3 -12.43 36.63 0.50
C LYS A 3 -11.76 35.65 1.47
N SER A 4 -12.29 34.43 1.56
CA SER A 4 -11.66 33.32 2.27
C SER A 4 -10.30 32.98 1.61
N PRO A 5 -9.18 32.94 2.37
CA PRO A 5 -7.87 32.65 1.80
C PRO A 5 -7.77 31.16 1.46
N GLY A 6 -7.21 30.88 0.27
CA GLY A 6 -7.18 29.57 -0.37
C GLY A 6 -6.75 28.40 0.54
N LYS A 7 -7.60 27.37 0.58
CA LYS A 7 -7.27 26.05 1.12
C LYS A 7 -6.20 25.41 0.24
N ARG A 8 -4.92 25.69 0.51
CA ARG A 8 -3.83 24.79 0.16
C ARG A 8 -4.16 23.44 0.80
N GLY A 9 -4.50 22.43 -0.01
CA GLY A 9 -4.93 21.12 0.45
C GLY A 9 -3.85 20.46 1.30
N ARG A 10 -3.88 20.71 2.61
CA ARG A 10 -3.04 20.01 3.58
C ARG A 10 -3.58 18.59 3.65
N SER A 11 -2.82 17.62 3.15
CA SER A 11 -3.07 16.19 3.37
C SER A 11 -3.09 15.93 4.88
N THR A 12 -4.26 15.86 5.51
CA THR A 12 -4.37 16.00 6.96
C THR A 12 -3.95 14.75 7.74
N LEU A 13 -3.81 13.59 7.09
CA LEU A 13 -3.55 12.28 7.73
C LEU A 13 -4.49 11.96 8.91
N ARG A 14 -5.70 12.53 8.92
CA ARG A 14 -6.69 12.36 10.01
C ARG A 14 -7.07 10.91 10.28
N PHE A 15 -6.95 10.03 9.28
CA PHE A 15 -7.22 8.61 9.47
C PHE A 15 -6.22 7.95 10.46
N LEU A 16 -5.08 8.59 10.75
CA LEU A 16 -4.12 8.15 11.77
C LEU A 16 -4.48 8.62 13.20
N ASP A 17 -5.52 9.45 13.36
CA ASP A 17 -6.03 9.88 14.67
C ASP A 17 -6.79 8.73 15.36
N GLY A 18 -7.26 7.76 14.59
CA GLY A 18 -7.79 6.47 15.04
C GLY A 18 -7.07 5.30 14.35
N PRO A 19 -7.48 4.05 14.62
CA PRO A 19 -6.91 2.88 13.98
C PRO A 19 -7.53 2.62 12.60
N HIS A 20 -7.66 3.66 11.79
CA HIS A 20 -8.22 3.54 10.45
C HIS A 20 -7.12 3.24 9.43
N GLY A 21 -7.50 2.55 8.36
CA GLY A 21 -6.62 2.22 7.24
C GLY A 21 -7.04 2.87 5.93
N ALA A 22 -6.36 2.51 4.86
CA ALA A 22 -6.84 2.80 3.50
C ALA A 22 -6.56 1.64 2.55
N LEU A 23 -7.52 1.31 1.70
CA LEU A 23 -7.38 0.38 0.60
C LEU A 23 -7.32 1.16 -0.70
N LEU A 24 -6.17 1.15 -1.36
CA LEU A 24 -5.97 1.76 -2.67
C LEU A 24 -6.09 0.66 -3.71
N LEU A 25 -7.20 0.65 -4.45
CA LEU A 25 -7.57 -0.41 -5.38
C LEU A 25 -7.59 0.12 -6.83
N GLY A 26 -7.54 -0.78 -7.81
CA GLY A 26 -7.65 -0.43 -9.23
C GLY A 26 -6.51 -0.99 -10.09
N PRO A 27 -6.54 -0.81 -11.42
CA PRO A 27 -5.64 -1.51 -12.33
C PRO A 27 -4.18 -1.03 -12.26
N VAL A 28 -3.28 -1.76 -12.92
CA VAL A 28 -1.84 -1.47 -12.90
C VAL A 28 -1.53 -0.08 -13.49
N GLY A 29 -0.73 0.70 -12.76
CA GLY A 29 -0.19 1.97 -13.26
C GLY A 29 -1.11 3.19 -13.09
N VAL A 30 -2.22 3.07 -12.36
CA VAL A 30 -3.12 4.21 -12.05
C VAL A 30 -2.65 5.11 -10.90
N GLY A 31 -1.52 4.79 -10.25
CA GLY A 31 -0.92 5.64 -9.22
C GLY A 31 -1.13 5.21 -7.76
N LYS A 32 -1.67 4.02 -7.50
CA LYS A 32 -1.87 3.48 -6.12
C LYS A 32 -0.61 3.55 -5.25
N THR A 33 0.49 2.95 -5.73
CA THR A 33 1.80 2.97 -5.04
C THR A 33 2.30 4.40 -4.83
N HIS A 34 2.11 5.29 -5.81
CA HIS A 34 2.53 6.69 -5.69
C HIS A 34 1.75 7.41 -4.58
N LEU A 35 0.44 7.19 -4.50
CA LEU A 35 -0.40 7.75 -3.44
C LEU A 35 -0.02 7.18 -2.06
N ALA A 36 0.16 5.85 -1.94
CA ALA A 36 0.62 5.22 -0.71
C ALA A 36 1.98 5.77 -0.25
N THR A 37 2.93 5.87 -1.18
CA THR A 37 4.27 6.45 -0.92
C THR A 37 4.17 7.90 -0.47
N THR A 38 3.29 8.69 -1.09
CA THR A 38 3.07 10.09 -0.73
C THR A 38 2.51 10.20 0.70
N LEU A 39 1.53 9.37 1.06
CA LEU A 39 1.00 9.29 2.44
C LEU A 39 2.11 8.95 3.44
N GLY A 40 2.91 7.92 3.14
CA GLY A 40 4.04 7.52 3.97
C GLY A 40 5.08 8.64 4.12
N HIS A 41 5.42 9.32 3.03
CA HIS A 41 6.35 10.46 3.05
C HIS A 41 5.83 11.60 3.93
N ILE A 42 4.54 11.95 3.83
CA ILE A 42 3.92 12.96 4.70
C ILE A 42 3.97 12.52 6.17
N ALA A 43 3.71 11.23 6.45
CA ALA A 43 3.74 10.69 7.82
C ALA A 43 5.14 10.76 8.43
N VAL A 44 6.16 10.37 7.66
CA VAL A 44 7.58 10.49 8.05
C VAL A 44 7.95 11.95 8.33
N ARG A 45 7.53 12.90 7.48
CA ARG A 45 7.75 14.34 7.73
C ARG A 45 7.09 14.85 9.01
N ARG A 46 6.06 14.16 9.50
CA ARG A 46 5.40 14.42 10.80
C ARG A 46 5.95 13.57 11.94
N ARG A 47 7.08 12.90 11.74
CA ARG A 47 7.75 12.02 12.72
C ARG A 47 6.86 10.85 13.18
N ILE A 48 5.95 10.39 12.31
CA ILE A 48 5.13 9.20 12.58
C ILE A 48 5.94 7.96 12.13
N PRO A 49 6.19 6.99 13.02
CA PRO A 49 6.84 5.73 12.64
C PRO A 49 6.10 5.06 11.49
N THR A 50 6.78 4.92 10.36
CA THR A 50 6.19 4.45 9.10
C THR A 50 7.09 3.39 8.50
N LEU A 51 6.50 2.31 8.00
CA LEU A 51 7.20 1.28 7.25
C LEU A 51 6.42 1.01 5.97
N MET A 52 7.10 1.04 4.84
CA MET A 52 6.56 0.59 3.56
C MET A 52 7.34 -0.61 3.06
N LEU A 53 6.63 -1.63 2.59
CA LEU A 53 7.21 -2.82 1.98
C LEU A 53 6.24 -3.40 0.95
N ARG A 54 6.79 -4.15 -0.02
CA ARG A 54 5.97 -4.97 -0.93
C ARG A 54 5.46 -6.21 -0.20
N ALA A 55 4.25 -6.65 -0.51
CA ALA A 55 3.62 -7.81 0.10
C ALA A 55 4.44 -9.10 -0.10
N ASP A 56 4.98 -9.32 -1.29
CA ASP A 56 5.83 -10.49 -1.58
C ASP A 56 7.10 -10.51 -0.74
N ALA A 57 7.75 -9.35 -0.58
CA ALA A 57 8.92 -9.18 0.28
C ALA A 57 8.57 -9.42 1.77
N MET A 58 7.39 -8.97 2.22
CA MET A 58 6.88 -9.24 3.57
C MET A 58 6.75 -10.74 3.83
N PHE A 59 6.00 -11.45 2.99
CA PHE A 59 5.79 -12.89 3.15
C PHE A 59 7.09 -13.69 3.01
N LYS A 60 7.98 -13.29 2.09
CA LYS A 60 9.31 -13.92 1.96
C LYS A 60 10.12 -13.75 3.24
N ARG A 61 10.09 -12.57 3.88
CA ARG A 61 10.76 -12.32 5.16
C ARG A 61 10.17 -13.16 6.29
N LEU A 62 8.83 -13.19 6.42
CA LEU A 62 8.15 -14.01 7.44
C LEU A 62 8.39 -15.51 7.24
N LYS A 63 8.52 -15.98 6.00
CA LYS A 63 8.88 -17.37 5.71
C LYS A 63 10.33 -17.65 6.09
N ALA A 64 11.26 -16.75 5.76
CA ALA A 64 12.66 -16.89 6.12
C ALA A 64 12.91 -16.85 7.63
N SER A 65 12.18 -15.98 8.37
CA SER A 65 12.29 -15.86 9.83
C SER A 65 11.87 -17.10 10.61
N ARG A 66 11.27 -18.10 9.94
CA ARG A 66 10.95 -19.39 10.56
C ARG A 66 12.17 -20.28 10.64
N LEU A 67 13.13 -20.11 9.73
CA LEU A 67 14.37 -20.91 9.69
C LEU A 67 15.34 -20.51 10.81
N ASP A 68 15.28 -19.26 11.27
CA ASP A 68 16.12 -18.72 12.33
C ASP A 68 15.35 -18.42 13.64
N ASN A 69 14.11 -18.90 13.74
CA ASN A 69 13.21 -18.69 14.89
C ASN A 69 12.93 -17.21 15.25
N SER A 70 13.10 -16.28 14.31
CA SER A 70 12.85 -14.84 14.51
C SER A 70 11.44 -14.37 14.10
N THR A 71 10.54 -15.28 13.70
CA THR A 71 9.20 -14.92 13.16
C THR A 71 8.37 -14.09 14.10
N GLU A 72 8.36 -14.42 15.39
CA GLU A 72 7.62 -13.64 16.40
C GLU A 72 8.14 -12.20 16.49
N ALA A 73 9.46 -12.01 16.41
CA ALA A 73 10.08 -10.69 16.45
C ALA A 73 9.73 -9.86 15.20
N GLU A 74 9.76 -10.48 14.02
CA GLU A 74 9.36 -9.81 12.76
C GLU A 74 7.87 -9.46 12.75
N MET A 75 6.99 -10.38 13.18
CA MET A 75 5.55 -10.12 13.30
C MET A 75 5.27 -8.97 14.27
N ARG A 76 5.92 -8.98 15.44
CA ARG A 76 5.83 -7.91 16.43
C ARG A 76 6.29 -6.57 15.88
N ARG A 77 7.41 -6.55 15.13
CA ARG A 77 7.91 -5.36 14.45
C ARG A 77 6.86 -4.80 13.49
N LEU A 78 6.26 -5.65 12.64
CA LEU A 78 5.21 -5.23 11.70
C LEU A 78 3.94 -4.75 12.41
N ALA A 79 3.53 -5.41 13.51
CA ALA A 79 2.33 -5.05 14.25
C ALA A 79 2.43 -3.72 15.00
N GLN A 80 3.62 -3.34 15.49
CA GLN A 80 3.82 -2.16 16.32
C GLN A 80 4.02 -0.84 15.56
N ILE A 81 4.38 -0.89 14.27
CA ILE A 81 4.58 0.33 13.48
C ILE A 81 3.25 1.08 13.32
N ARG A 82 3.26 2.39 13.61
CA ARG A 82 2.07 3.25 13.58
C ARG A 82 1.40 3.30 12.21
N LEU A 83 2.18 3.45 11.13
CA LEU A 83 1.70 3.38 9.76
C LEU A 83 2.44 2.28 9.00
N LEU A 84 1.76 1.16 8.73
CA LEU A 84 2.26 0.10 7.87
C LEU A 84 1.67 0.24 6.47
N ILE A 85 2.52 0.31 5.46
CA ILE A 85 2.11 0.35 4.05
C ILE A 85 2.53 -0.96 3.40
N ILE A 86 1.54 -1.74 2.95
CA ILE A 86 1.72 -3.00 2.24
C ILE A 86 1.38 -2.76 0.76
N ASP A 87 2.42 -2.71 -0.08
CA ASP A 87 2.28 -2.42 -1.50
C ASP A 87 2.16 -3.71 -2.33
N ASP A 88 1.43 -3.66 -3.44
CA ASP A 88 1.25 -4.75 -4.39
C ASP A 88 0.71 -6.04 -3.73
N PHE A 89 -0.30 -5.89 -2.87
CA PHE A 89 -0.93 -7.02 -2.21
C PHE A 89 -1.70 -7.89 -3.19
N ALA A 90 -1.66 -9.20 -2.93
CA ALA A 90 -2.40 -10.19 -3.69
C ALA A 90 -2.11 -10.09 -5.19
N LEU A 91 -0.83 -10.08 -5.61
CA LEU A 91 -0.45 -10.27 -7.03
C LEU A 91 -0.39 -11.76 -7.41
N GLN A 92 -0.05 -12.62 -6.47
CA GLN A 92 0.02 -14.08 -6.62
C GLN A 92 -0.88 -14.75 -5.58
N PRO A 93 -1.32 -16.01 -5.83
CA PRO A 93 -2.00 -16.80 -4.81
C PRO A 93 -1.19 -16.91 -3.51
N MET A 94 -1.87 -16.89 -2.38
CA MET A 94 -1.24 -17.02 -1.06
C MET A 94 -1.36 -18.46 -0.58
N ASP A 95 -0.22 -19.10 -0.29
CA ASP A 95 -0.19 -20.41 0.36
C ASP A 95 -0.74 -20.33 1.80
N ALA A 96 -0.97 -21.48 2.44
CA ALA A 96 -1.52 -21.54 3.79
C ALA A 96 -0.68 -20.73 4.81
N THR A 97 0.66 -20.74 4.65
CA THR A 97 1.56 -19.97 5.52
C THR A 97 1.37 -18.47 5.33
N ALA A 98 1.33 -17.99 4.09
CA ALA A 98 1.10 -16.58 3.78
C ALA A 98 -0.29 -16.11 4.21
N THR A 99 -1.32 -16.93 4.05
CA THR A 99 -2.68 -16.65 4.55
C THR A 99 -2.70 -16.53 6.07
N ALA A 100 -2.06 -17.45 6.79
CA ALA A 100 -1.96 -17.39 8.25
C ALA A 100 -1.16 -16.17 8.72
N ASP A 101 -0.01 -15.89 8.10
CA ASP A 101 0.82 -14.71 8.38
C ASP A 101 0.03 -13.41 8.21
N PHE A 102 -0.73 -13.30 7.12
CA PHE A 102 -1.55 -12.12 6.87
C PHE A 102 -2.67 -11.98 7.91
N TYR A 103 -3.34 -13.09 8.25
CA TYR A 103 -4.36 -13.11 9.28
C TYR A 103 -3.82 -12.64 10.63
N GLU A 104 -2.70 -13.21 11.09
CA GLU A 104 -2.06 -12.84 12.35
C GLU A 104 -1.68 -11.35 12.37
N LEU A 105 -1.10 -10.86 11.28
CA LEU A 105 -0.75 -9.44 11.16
C LEU A 105 -1.98 -8.54 11.23
N VAL A 106 -3.06 -8.88 10.52
CA VAL A 106 -4.31 -8.10 10.53
C VAL A 106 -4.93 -8.12 11.92
N VAL A 107 -5.01 -9.26 12.58
CA VAL A 107 -5.54 -9.38 13.95
C VAL A 107 -4.72 -8.53 14.93
N ALA A 108 -3.39 -8.61 14.86
CA ALA A 108 -2.51 -7.84 15.74
C ALA A 108 -2.61 -6.32 15.55
N ARG A 109 -3.03 -5.87 14.36
CA ARG A 109 -3.14 -4.44 14.00
C ARG A 109 -4.56 -3.89 14.12
N HIS A 110 -5.58 -4.76 14.05
CA HIS A 110 -6.98 -4.37 14.07
C HIS A 110 -7.31 -3.51 15.30
N GLN A 111 -7.90 -2.34 15.07
CA GLN A 111 -8.22 -1.35 16.09
C GLN A 111 -7.02 -0.83 16.92
N ARG A 112 -5.77 -1.05 16.46
CA ARG A 112 -4.55 -0.65 17.17
C ARG A 112 -3.62 0.25 16.35
N ALA A 113 -3.46 -0.04 15.06
CA ALA A 113 -2.53 0.69 14.20
C ALA A 113 -3.03 0.76 12.75
N SER A 114 -2.64 1.81 12.03
CA SER A 114 -3.14 2.09 10.69
C SER A 114 -2.40 1.28 9.63
N THR A 115 -3.14 0.62 8.74
CA THR A 115 -2.60 -0.11 7.60
C THR A 115 -3.09 0.52 6.30
N VAL A 116 -2.16 0.84 5.39
CA VAL A 116 -2.49 1.21 4.02
C VAL A 116 -2.08 0.05 3.12
N LEU A 117 -2.97 -0.38 2.25
CA LEU A 117 -2.75 -1.50 1.35
C LEU A 117 -3.03 -1.06 -0.08
N THR A 118 -2.17 -1.47 -1.02
CA THR A 118 -2.42 -1.30 -2.46
C THR A 118 -2.68 -2.65 -3.11
N SER A 119 -3.65 -2.73 -4.01
CA SER A 119 -3.89 -3.97 -4.78
C SER A 119 -4.48 -3.69 -6.16
N ASN A 120 -4.20 -4.60 -7.09
CA ASN A 120 -4.89 -4.66 -8.39
C ASN A 120 -6.13 -5.54 -8.37
N ARG A 121 -6.44 -6.16 -7.22
CA ARG A 121 -7.57 -7.05 -6.99
C ARG A 121 -8.52 -6.45 -5.96
N SER A 122 -9.81 -6.74 -6.08
CA SER A 122 -10.81 -6.44 -5.07
C SER A 122 -10.69 -7.37 -3.85
N PRO A 123 -11.31 -7.04 -2.70
CA PRO A 123 -11.37 -7.93 -1.55
C PRO A 123 -11.92 -9.33 -1.88
N ASP A 124 -12.96 -9.43 -2.72
CA ASP A 124 -13.53 -10.72 -3.14
C ASP A 124 -12.51 -11.56 -3.94
N GLU A 125 -11.73 -10.89 -4.80
CA GLU A 125 -10.65 -11.55 -5.53
C GLU A 125 -9.49 -11.97 -4.61
N TRP A 126 -9.28 -11.30 -3.47
CA TRP A 126 -8.30 -11.76 -2.47
C TRP A 126 -8.76 -13.05 -1.80
N LEU A 127 -10.02 -13.10 -1.36
CA LEU A 127 -10.61 -14.29 -0.74
C LEU A 127 -10.48 -15.51 -1.66
N ALA A 128 -10.70 -15.33 -2.97
CA ALA A 128 -10.61 -16.39 -3.96
C ALA A 128 -9.19 -16.96 -4.16
N ILE A 129 -8.13 -16.23 -3.80
CA ILE A 129 -6.74 -16.65 -4.01
C ILE A 129 -5.98 -16.96 -2.71
N MET A 130 -6.65 -16.88 -1.56
CA MET A 130 -6.11 -17.24 -0.25
C MET A 130 -6.49 -18.68 0.08
N THR A 131 -5.53 -19.45 0.58
CA THR A 131 -5.70 -20.91 0.71
C THR A 131 -6.67 -21.32 1.83
N ASP A 132 -6.66 -20.62 2.97
CA ASP A 132 -7.57 -20.89 4.09
C ASP A 132 -8.75 -19.89 4.06
N PRO A 133 -9.97 -20.31 3.68
CA PRO A 133 -11.10 -19.40 3.53
C PRO A 133 -11.55 -18.78 4.86
N LEU A 134 -11.41 -19.51 5.97
CA LEU A 134 -11.84 -19.01 7.29
C LEU A 134 -10.92 -17.88 7.74
N LEU A 135 -9.60 -18.10 7.67
CA LEU A 135 -8.62 -17.07 8.00
C LEU A 135 -8.71 -15.88 7.03
N ALA A 136 -8.90 -16.16 5.73
CA ALA A 136 -9.05 -15.14 4.71
C ALA A 136 -10.26 -14.22 4.98
N GLN A 137 -11.45 -14.79 5.15
CA GLN A 137 -12.67 -14.03 5.46
C GLN A 137 -12.48 -13.17 6.70
N SER A 138 -11.95 -13.78 7.76
CA SER A 138 -11.72 -13.11 9.04
C SER A 138 -10.73 -11.93 8.93
N ALA A 139 -9.66 -12.09 8.15
CA ALA A 139 -8.68 -11.03 7.93
C ALA A 139 -9.25 -9.91 7.05
N VAL A 140 -9.89 -10.26 5.93
CA VAL A 140 -10.45 -9.29 4.99
C VAL A 140 -11.53 -8.45 5.66
N ASP A 141 -12.46 -9.05 6.42
CA ASP A 141 -13.53 -8.33 7.13
C ASP A 141 -12.98 -7.30 8.13
N ARG A 142 -11.94 -7.66 8.89
CA ARG A 142 -11.30 -6.74 9.84
C ARG A 142 -10.57 -5.60 9.13
N LEU A 143 -9.95 -5.89 8.00
CA LEU A 143 -9.23 -4.88 7.24
C LEU A 143 -10.19 -3.90 6.57
N THR A 144 -11.25 -4.39 5.91
CA THR A 144 -12.23 -3.56 5.19
C THR A 144 -13.08 -2.73 6.16
N SER A 145 -13.51 -3.29 7.29
CA SER A 145 -14.36 -2.58 8.28
C SER A 145 -13.71 -1.36 8.92
N THR A 146 -12.38 -1.24 8.87
CA THR A 146 -11.63 -0.12 9.46
C THR A 146 -10.97 0.79 8.42
N ALA A 147 -11.05 0.44 7.13
CA ALA A 147 -10.33 1.13 6.07
C ALA A 147 -11.23 2.05 5.24
N HIS A 148 -10.66 3.17 4.81
CA HIS A 148 -11.22 3.96 3.72
C HIS A 148 -10.87 3.31 2.39
N GLU A 149 -11.86 2.94 1.59
CA GLU A 149 -11.63 2.40 0.27
C GLU A 149 -11.55 3.51 -0.79
N LEU A 150 -10.53 3.45 -1.64
CA LEU A 150 -10.36 4.31 -2.80
C LEU A 150 -10.04 3.44 -4.01
N VAL A 151 -11.04 3.27 -4.88
CA VAL A 151 -10.86 2.67 -6.20
C VAL A 151 -10.38 3.75 -7.16
N ILE A 152 -9.19 3.55 -7.73
CA ILE A 152 -8.57 4.47 -8.68
C ILE A 152 -8.74 3.90 -10.09
N GLU A 153 -9.51 4.60 -10.91
CA GLU A 153 -9.75 4.25 -12.29
C GLU A 153 -8.93 5.12 -13.26
N GLY A 154 -8.76 4.63 -14.48
CA GLY A 154 -8.17 5.39 -15.57
C GLY A 154 -7.00 4.70 -16.27
N GLN A 155 -6.39 5.42 -17.21
CA GLN A 155 -5.26 4.92 -17.99
C GLN A 155 -3.98 4.87 -17.15
N SER A 156 -3.12 3.91 -17.48
CA SER A 156 -1.80 3.78 -16.86
C SER A 156 -0.95 5.03 -17.11
N TYR A 157 -0.57 5.72 -16.03
CA TYR A 157 0.36 6.86 -16.06
C TYR A 157 1.74 6.48 -16.61
N ARG A 158 2.12 5.20 -16.50
CA ARG A 158 3.40 4.68 -17.01
C ARG A 158 3.54 4.87 -18.53
N ARG A 159 2.43 4.86 -19.27
CA ARG A 159 2.44 5.10 -20.73
C ARG A 159 2.80 6.55 -21.07
N ARG A 160 2.43 7.50 -20.21
CA ARG A 160 2.67 8.94 -20.39
C ARG A 160 4.09 9.37 -19.99
N GLN A 161 4.76 8.58 -19.15
CA GLN A 161 6.12 8.85 -18.67
C GLN A 161 7.21 8.12 -19.45
N LYS A 162 6.87 7.45 -20.58
CA LYS A 162 7.89 6.86 -21.44
C LYS A 162 8.85 7.97 -21.91
N PRO A 163 10.15 7.89 -21.61
CA PRO A 163 11.11 8.83 -22.17
C PRO A 163 11.08 8.69 -23.69
N SER A 164 10.76 9.78 -24.40
CA SER A 164 10.95 9.87 -25.85
C SER A 164 12.29 10.52 -26.11
N VAL A 165 13.10 9.91 -26.96
CA VAL A 165 14.24 10.62 -27.56
C VAL A 165 13.63 11.67 -28.48
N ASP A 166 13.95 12.94 -28.22
CA ASP A 166 13.60 14.02 -29.13
C ASP A 166 14.39 13.81 -30.43
N THR A 167 13.74 13.30 -31.47
CA THR A 167 14.36 13.10 -32.80
C THR A 167 14.26 14.35 -33.66
N SER A 168 14.03 15.53 -33.05
CA SER A 168 14.12 16.80 -33.76
C SER A 168 15.53 16.92 -34.38
N PRO A 169 15.64 17.04 -35.72
CA PRO A 169 16.94 17.16 -36.35
C PRO A 169 17.61 18.43 -35.83
N ALA A 170 18.83 18.30 -35.34
CA ALA A 170 19.67 19.44 -35.07
C ALA A 170 19.77 20.26 -36.36
N THR A 171 19.21 21.46 -36.36
CA THR A 171 19.42 22.43 -37.43
C THR A 171 20.91 22.70 -37.48
N ALA A 172 21.58 22.11 -38.48
CA ALA A 172 22.97 22.41 -38.78
C ALA A 172 23.02 23.85 -39.31
N ASP A 173 23.36 24.78 -38.43
CA ASP A 173 23.78 26.12 -38.82
C ASP A 173 25.04 25.97 -39.69
N HIS A 174 24.91 26.30 -40.97
CA HIS A 174 26.03 26.41 -41.90
C HIS A 174 26.29 27.90 -42.11
N PRO A 175 27.34 28.50 -41.53
CA PRO A 175 27.73 29.85 -41.88
C PRO A 175 28.44 29.83 -43.25
N GLN A 176 27.97 30.69 -44.16
CA GLN A 176 28.75 31.14 -45.33
C GLN A 176 29.53 32.41 -44.98
#